data_AF-A0A2M7NBK0-F1
#
_entry.id   AF-A0A2M7NBK0-F1
#
_cell.length_a   1.000
_cell.length_b   1.000
_cell.length_c   1.000
_cell.angle_alpha   90.00
_cell.angle_beta   90.00
_cell.angle_gamma   90.00
#
_symmetry.space_group_name_H-M   'P 1'
#
loop_
_entity.id
_entity.type
_entity.pdbx_description
1 polymer ?
#
loop_
_entity_poly.entity_id
_entity_poly.type
_entity_poly.pdbx_seq_one_letter_code
_entity_poly.pdbx_strand_id
1 'polypeptide(L)'
;MATLQTIRNRAGLLVSIAIGVSLLAFIMSDLITNNNFFGSSQKTDVAEIAGEGIPVTVFEERVTELTENYKRNTGKETTPDEETMQSIRDQAWEEI
;
A
#
# COMPACT_ATOMS: atom_id res chain seq x y z
N MET A 1 -27.72 5.48 -52.90
CA MET A 1 -26.71 5.60 -51.82
C MET A 1 -26.72 4.30 -51.04
N ALA A 2 -25.59 3.58 -51.05
CA ALA A 2 -25.52 2.22 -50.50
C ALA A 2 -25.53 2.26 -48.96
N THR A 3 -26.50 1.58 -48.36
CA THR A 3 -26.65 1.42 -46.90
C THR A 3 -25.38 0.93 -46.21
N LEU A 4 -24.56 0.13 -46.92
CA LEU A 4 -23.27 -0.36 -46.44
C LEU A 4 -22.23 0.75 -46.19
N GLN A 5 -22.18 1.78 -47.04
CA GLN A 5 -21.32 2.96 -46.81
C GLN A 5 -21.78 3.74 -45.57
N THR A 6 -23.10 3.86 -45.39
CA THR A 6 -23.69 4.55 -44.23
C THR A 6 -23.39 3.81 -42.92
N ILE A 7 -23.43 2.47 -42.93
CA ILE A 7 -23.09 1.62 -41.78
C ILE A 7 -21.59 1.71 -41.48
N ARG A 8 -20.71 1.58 -42.46
CA ARG A 8 -19.25 1.65 -42.25
C ARG A 8 -18.83 2.98 -41.63
N ASN A 9 -19.37 4.09 -42.12
CA ASN A 9 -19.01 5.42 -41.62
C ASN A 9 -19.52 5.65 -40.19
N ARG A 10 -20.71 5.16 -39.85
CA ARG A 10 -21.27 5.25 -38.50
C ARG A 10 -20.60 4.27 -37.54
N ALA A 11 -20.32 3.05 -37.98
CA ALA A 11 -19.64 2.03 -37.20
C ALA A 11 -18.21 2.48 -36.85
N GLY A 12 -17.47 3.05 -37.80
CA GLY A 12 -16.13 3.59 -37.52
C GLY A 12 -16.14 4.71 -36.48
N LEU A 13 -17.13 5.62 -36.56
CA LEU A 13 -17.31 6.70 -35.57
C LEU A 13 -17.71 6.18 -34.19
N LEU A 14 -18.61 5.20 -34.12
CA LEU A 14 -19.03 4.59 -32.85
C LEU A 14 -17.87 3.83 -32.20
N VAL A 15 -17.08 3.11 -33.00
CA VAL A 15 -15.90 2.37 -32.52
C VAL A 15 -14.83 3.32 -31.99
N SER A 16 -14.55 4.44 -32.67
CA SER A 16 -13.53 5.39 -32.20
C SER A 16 -13.93 6.07 -30.89
N ILE A 17 -15.22 6.42 -30.74
CA ILE A 17 -15.75 6.98 -29.48
C ILE A 17 -15.65 5.94 -28.36
N ALA A 18 -16.04 4.69 -28.61
CA ALA A 18 -15.97 3.62 -27.61
C ALA A 18 -14.53 3.39 -27.11
N ILE A 19 -13.55 3.38 -28.02
CA ILE A 19 -12.14 3.24 -27.65
C ILE A 19 -11.67 4.45 -26.82
N GLY A 20 -12.02 5.67 -27.23
CA GLY A 20 -11.67 6.88 -26.49
C GLY A 20 -12.21 6.91 -25.06
N VAL A 21 -13.48 6.50 -24.89
CA VAL A 21 -14.11 6.37 -23.57
C VAL A 21 -13.45 5.27 -22.74
N SER A 22 -13.15 4.11 -23.34
CA SER A 22 -12.49 3.00 -22.64
C SER A 22 -11.09 3.36 -22.14
N LEU A 23 -10.29 4.08 -22.95
CA LEU A 23 -8.96 4.54 -22.53
C LEU A 23 -9.04 5.58 -21.41
N LEU A 24 -9.99 6.51 -21.49
CA LEU A 24 -10.22 7.49 -20.44
C LEU A 24 -10.68 6.81 -19.13
N ALA A 25 -11.61 5.86 -19.21
CA ALA A 25 -12.07 5.08 -18.07
C ALA A 25 -10.95 4.20 -17.48
N PHE A 26 -10.08 3.63 -18.30
CA PHE A 26 -8.92 2.85 -17.85
C PHE A 26 -7.94 3.71 -17.04
N ILE A 27 -7.58 4.89 -17.55
CA ILE A 27 -6.69 5.82 -16.83
C ILE A 27 -7.36 6.30 -15.54
N MET A 28 -8.66 6.63 -15.58
CA MET A 28 -9.40 7.00 -14.36
C MET A 28 -9.50 5.83 -13.37
N SER A 29 -9.65 4.60 -13.86
CA SER A 29 -9.62 3.39 -13.04
C SER A 29 -8.26 3.20 -12.39
N ASP A 30 -7.16 3.44 -13.10
CA ASP A 30 -5.82 3.42 -12.54
C ASP A 30 -5.63 4.52 -11.49
N LEU A 31 -6.18 5.72 -11.69
CA LEU A 31 -6.12 6.80 -10.69
C LEU A 31 -6.94 6.48 -9.44
N ILE A 32 -8.10 5.82 -9.57
CA ILE A 32 -8.94 5.40 -8.43
C ILE A 32 -8.31 4.18 -7.73
N THR A 33 -7.76 3.24 -8.49
CA THR A 33 -7.16 2.00 -7.96
C THR A 33 -5.81 2.27 -7.32
N ASN A 34 -5.02 3.21 -7.85
CA ASN A 34 -3.77 3.68 -7.22
C ASN A 34 -4.01 4.78 -6.17
N ASN A 35 -5.27 5.10 -5.86
CA ASN A 35 -5.62 6.03 -4.80
C ASN A 35 -5.56 5.32 -3.44
N ASN A 36 -4.33 5.20 -2.94
CA ASN A 36 -3.96 5.13 -1.53
C ASN A 36 -4.43 6.40 -0.76
N PHE A 37 -5.66 6.85 -0.99
CA PHE A 37 -6.20 8.15 -0.55
C PHE A 37 -7.42 7.99 0.36
N PHE A 38 -7.97 6.77 0.48
CA PHE A 38 -9.07 6.46 1.39
C PHE A 38 -8.80 5.29 2.34
N GLY A 39 -7.55 4.83 2.45
CA GLY A 39 -7.23 3.76 3.40
C GLY A 39 -5.81 3.24 3.24
N SER A 40 -4.89 3.90 3.93
CA SER A 40 -3.74 3.22 4.51
C SER A 40 -4.22 1.98 5.27
N SER A 41 -4.06 0.77 4.74
CA SER A 41 -3.99 -0.48 5.53
C SER A 41 -3.55 -1.68 4.68
N GLN A 42 -4.17 -1.98 3.53
CA GLN A 42 -4.15 -3.37 3.05
C GLN A 42 -2.82 -3.96 2.50
N LYS A 43 -1.69 -3.23 2.47
CA LYS A 43 -0.39 -3.78 1.99
C LYS A 43 0.78 -3.64 2.96
N THR A 44 0.54 -3.08 4.15
CA THR A 44 1.56 -2.92 5.19
C THR A 44 1.03 -3.37 6.56
N ASP A 45 0.11 -4.34 6.60
CA ASP A 45 -0.29 -4.96 7.85
C ASP A 45 0.60 -6.20 8.07
N VAL A 46 1.44 -6.21 9.12
CA VAL A 46 2.23 -7.40 9.51
C VAL A 46 1.31 -8.47 10.13
N ALA A 47 0.26 -8.03 10.82
CA ALA A 47 -0.86 -8.85 11.28
C ALA A 47 -2.08 -7.99 11.63
N GLU A 48 -3.23 -8.64 11.83
CA GLU A 48 -4.48 -8.07 12.32
C GLU A 48 -4.66 -8.49 13.78
N ILE A 49 -4.69 -7.54 14.73
CA ILE A 49 -5.03 -7.80 16.13
C ILE A 49 -6.42 -7.19 16.37
N ALA A 50 -7.38 -8.01 16.79
CA ALA A 50 -8.75 -7.60 17.14
C ALA A 50 -9.55 -6.83 16.04
N GLY A 51 -9.19 -6.97 14.75
CA GLY A 51 -9.89 -6.30 13.64
C GLY A 51 -9.34 -4.92 13.26
N GLU A 52 -8.24 -4.48 13.89
CA GLU A 52 -7.50 -3.26 13.54
C GLU A 52 -6.14 -3.66 12.95
N GLY A 53 -5.85 -3.20 11.73
CA GLY A 53 -4.59 -3.49 11.05
C GLY A 53 -3.47 -2.65 11.67
N ILE A 54 -2.45 -3.29 12.22
CA ILE A 54 -1.28 -2.59 12.76
C ILE A 54 -0.35 -2.31 11.58
N PRO A 55 -0.18 -1.04 11.18
CA PRO A 55 0.74 -0.73 10.10
C PRO A 55 2.17 -1.08 10.54
N VAL A 56 2.94 -1.70 9.65
CA VAL A 56 4.36 -2.07 9.84
C VAL A 56 5.16 -0.93 10.46
N THR A 57 4.84 0.31 10.10
CA THR A 57 5.50 1.52 10.61
C THR A 57 5.38 1.67 12.12
N VAL A 58 4.25 1.30 12.73
CA VAL A 58 4.04 1.38 14.19
C VAL A 58 4.91 0.35 14.91
N PHE A 59 4.95 -0.87 14.39
CA PHE A 59 5.84 -1.90 14.92
C PHE A 59 7.32 -1.51 14.79
N GLU A 60 7.73 -1.00 13.63
CA GLU A 60 9.11 -0.54 13.40
C GLU A 60 9.50 0.66 14.28
N GLU A 61 8.58 1.60 14.49
CA GLU A 61 8.76 2.74 15.40
C GLU A 61 8.98 2.23 16.83
N ARG A 62 8.15 1.29 17.29
CA ARG A 62 8.27 0.73 18.65
C ARG A 62 9.57 -0.04 18.85
N VAL A 63 9.96 -0.87 17.88
CA VAL A 63 11.25 -1.57 17.89
C VAL A 63 12.41 -0.58 17.93
N THR A 64 12.32 0.52 17.19
CA THR A 64 13.36 1.56 17.16
C THR A 64 13.47 2.27 18.51
N GLU A 65 12.35 2.66 19.12
CA GLU A 65 12.31 3.31 20.43
C GLU A 65 12.94 2.42 21.52
N LEU A 66 12.56 1.14 21.57
CA LEU A 66 13.12 0.18 22.52
C LEU A 66 14.62 -0.06 22.27
N THR A 67 15.03 -0.12 21.00
CA THR A 67 16.44 -0.24 20.61
C THR A 67 17.24 0.98 21.06
N GLU A 68 16.73 2.19 20.88
CA GLU A 68 17.40 3.41 21.33
C GLU A 68 17.47 3.49 22.86
N ASN A 69 16.39 3.13 23.56
CA ASN A 69 16.38 3.03 25.02
C ASN A 69 17.45 2.05 25.50
N TYR A 70 17.56 0.88 24.87
CA TYR A 70 18.59 -0.10 25.18
C TYR A 70 20.00 0.46 24.97
N LYS A 71 20.25 1.14 23.83
CA LYS A 71 21.54 1.79 23.56
C LYS A 71 21.88 2.86 24.59
N ARG A 72 20.93 3.73 24.95
CA ARG A 72 21.07 4.76 26.00
C ARG A 72 21.39 4.14 27.37
N ASN A 73 20.71 3.06 27.73
CA ASN A 73 20.87 2.39 29.02
C ASN A 73 22.19 1.62 29.13
N THR A 74 22.65 1.00 28.03
CA THR A 74 23.86 0.19 28.01
C THR A 74 25.12 0.98 27.66
N GLY A 75 24.97 2.24 27.21
CA GLY A 75 26.09 3.06 26.73
C GLY A 75 26.75 2.50 25.47
N LYS A 76 26.08 1.58 24.77
CA LYS A 76 26.56 0.95 23.54
C LYS A 76 25.93 1.68 22.36
N GLU A 77 26.77 2.35 21.56
CA GLU A 77 26.36 3.01 20.30
C GLU A 77 26.13 2.00 19.16
N THR A 78 26.60 0.76 19.33
CA THR A 78 26.48 -0.30 18.33
C THR A 78 25.09 -0.93 18.33
N THR A 79 24.67 -1.44 17.18
CA THR A 79 23.46 -2.26 17.05
C THR A 79 23.51 -3.41 18.06
N PRO A 80 22.40 -3.71 18.77
CA PRO A 80 22.35 -4.87 19.65
C PRO A 80 22.63 -6.16 18.87
N ASP A 81 23.13 -7.17 19.57
CA ASP A 81 23.27 -8.52 19.05
C ASP A 81 21.91 -9.13 18.67
N GLU A 82 21.93 -10.12 17.77
CA GLU A 82 20.72 -10.70 17.18
C GLU A 82 19.74 -11.24 18.25
N GLU A 83 20.27 -11.84 19.33
CA GLU A 83 19.49 -12.36 20.45
C GLU A 83 18.74 -11.23 21.19
N THR A 84 19.45 -10.13 21.48
CA THR A 84 18.83 -8.95 22.11
C THR A 84 17.82 -8.29 21.17
N MET A 85 18.13 -8.20 19.87
CA MET A 85 17.20 -7.67 18.87
C MET A 85 15.91 -8.49 18.79
N GLN A 86 15.99 -9.81 18.93
CA GLN A 86 14.81 -10.67 18.97
C GLN A 86 13.95 -10.36 20.21
N SER A 87 14.58 -10.29 21.39
CA SER A 87 13.87 -9.92 22.63
C SER A 87 13.22 -8.53 22.56
N ILE A 88 13.86 -7.56 21.90
CA ILE A 88 13.29 -6.22 21.68
C ILE A 88 12.06 -6.28 20.77
N ARG A 89 12.09 -7.09 19.70
CA ARG A 89 10.94 -7.27 18.81
C ARG A 89 9.77 -7.95 19.52
N ASP A 90 10.03 -8.93 20.36
CA ASP A 90 9.00 -9.60 21.16
C ASP A 90 8.36 -8.62 22.16
N GLN A 91 9.17 -7.78 22.84
CA GLN A 91 8.66 -6.72 23.70
C GLN A 91 7.83 -5.68 22.90
N ALA A 92 8.31 -5.25 21.74
CA ALA A 92 7.56 -4.34 20.88
C ALA A 92 6.22 -4.94 20.43
N TRP A 93 6.16 -6.26 20.27
CA TRP A 93 4.93 -6.97 19.90
C TRP A 93 3.93 -7.06 21.06
N GLU A 94 4.40 -7.25 22.30
CA GLU A 94 3.53 -7.29 23.48
C GLU A 94 2.94 -5.93 23.86
N GLU A 95 3.61 -4.84 23.48
CA GLU A 95 3.18 -3.47 23.77
C GLU A 95 2.20 -2.88 22.75
N ILE A 96 1.97 -3.58 21.63
CA ILE A 96 0.97 -3.22 20.61
C ILE A 96 -0.33 -4.00 20.86
#